data_AF-A0A2D6AGR5-F1
#
_entry.id   AF-A0A2D6AGR5-F1
#
_cell.length_a   1.000
_cell.length_b   1.000
_cell.length_c   1.000
_cell.angle_alpha   90.00
_cell.angle_beta   90.00
_cell.angle_gamma   90.00
#
_symmetry.space_group_name_H-M   'P 1'
#
loop_
_entity.id
_entity.type
_entity.pdbx_description
1 polymer ?
#
loop_
_entity_poly.entity_id
_entity_poly.type
_entity_poly.pdbx_seq_one_letter_code
_entity_poly.pdbx_strand_id
1 'polypeptide(L)' 'MIKPPALKPNATIGFLSPSSWMNESDLKLAIAVFEEKGYHLVLGKSIYLKDNTFAGTPEQRAND' A
#
# COMPACT_ATOMS: atom_id res chain seq x y z
N MET A 1 11.98 -20.69 10.96
CA MET A 1 11.24 -19.78 10.05
C MET A 1 9.86 -19.56 10.63
N ILE A 2 9.46 -18.32 10.86
CA ILE A 2 8.12 -17.98 11.37
C ILE A 2 7.20 -17.81 10.16
N LYS A 3 6.11 -18.58 10.08
CA LYS A 3 5.12 -18.47 9.00
C LYS A 3 3.92 -17.64 9.47
N PRO A 4 3.52 -16.59 8.75
CA PRO A 4 2.34 -15.82 9.13
C PRO A 4 1.05 -16.64 8.90
N PRO A 5 -0.03 -16.31 9.62
CA PRO A 5 -1.36 -16.86 9.35
C PRO A 5 -1.79 -16.62 7.89
N ALA A 6 -2.63 -17.51 7.37
CA ALA A 6 -3.24 -17.29 6.07
C ALA A 6 -4.17 -16.07 6.10
N LEU A 7 -4.25 -15.36 4.97
CA LEU A 7 -5.17 -14.24 4.80
C LEU A 7 -6.61 -14.74 4.91
N LYS A 8 -7.42 -14.07 5.73
CA LYS A 8 -8.84 -14.39 5.93
C LYS A 8 -9.71 -13.55 5.00
N PRO A 9 -10.93 -14.02 4.64
CA PRO A 9 -11.94 -13.16 4.03
C PRO A 9 -12.18 -11.92 4.90
N ASN A 10 -12.40 -10.77 4.26
CA ASN A 10 -12.62 -9.48 4.91
C ASN A 10 -11.48 -9.00 5.82
N ALA A 11 -10.27 -9.56 5.66
CA ALA A 11 -9.11 -9.07 6.37
C ALA A 11 -8.70 -7.66 5.93
N THR A 12 -7.88 -7.02 6.76
CA THR A 12 -7.27 -5.73 6.45
C THR A 12 -5.92 -5.93 5.76
N ILE A 13 -5.68 -5.20 4.67
CA ILE A 13 -4.41 -5.20 3.93
C ILE A 13 -3.81 -3.80 4.01
N GLY A 14 -2.54 -3.72 4.43
CA GLY A 14 -1.75 -2.49 4.39
C GLY A 14 -1.13 -2.29 3.00
N PHE A 15 -1.34 -1.12 2.41
CA PHE A 15 -0.71 -0.69 1.16
C PHE A 15 0.33 0.38 1.47
N LEU A 16 1.58 0.14 1.04
CA LEU A 16 2.68 1.07 1.23
C LEU A 16 3.56 1.15 -0.02
N SER A 17 4.33 2.23 -0.14
CA SER A 17 5.29 2.44 -1.23
C SER A 17 6.71 2.51 -0.68
N PRO A 18 7.36 1.37 -0.36
CA PRO A 18 8.70 1.35 0.23
C PRO A 18 9.80 1.73 -0.77
N SER A 19 9.47 2.06 -2.02
CA SER A 19 10.41 2.47 -3.07
C SER A 19 9.82 3.58 -3.92
N SER A 20 9.46 3.31 -5.18
CA SER A 20 8.93 4.31 -6.12
C SER A 20 7.47 4.67 -5.91
N TRP A 21 7.10 5.88 -6.33
CA TRP A 21 5.72 6.31 -6.41
C TRP A 21 4.99 5.62 -7.58
N MET A 22 3.67 5.49 -7.45
CA MET A 22 2.78 4.92 -8.48
C MET A 22 1.88 6.03 -9.06
N ASN A 23 1.41 5.86 -10.30
CA ASN A 23 0.37 6.75 -10.84
C ASN A 23 -0.92 6.59 -10.02
N GLU A 24 -1.59 7.71 -9.73
CA GLU A 24 -2.77 7.70 -8.88
C GLU A 24 -3.97 6.95 -9.50
N SER A 25 -4.09 6.94 -10.82
CA SER A 25 -5.10 6.14 -11.54
C SER A 25 -4.89 4.63 -11.31
N ASP A 26 -3.64 4.19 -11.40
CA ASP A 26 -3.27 2.78 -11.24
C ASP A 26 -3.45 2.35 -9.78
N LEU A 27 -3.12 3.25 -8.83
CA LEU A 27 -3.37 3.05 -7.41
C LEU A 27 -4.88 2.90 -7.13
N LYS A 28 -5.72 3.79 -7.66
CA LYS A 28 -7.18 3.72 -7.49
C LYS A 28 -7.76 2.42 -8.06
N LEU A 29 -7.27 1.98 -9.22
CA LEU A 29 -7.68 0.71 -9.80
C LEU A 29 -7.29 -0.47 -8.89
N ALA A 30 -6.05 -0.47 -8.37
CA ALA A 30 -5.59 -1.51 -7.47
C ALA A 30 -6.44 -1.56 -6.18
N ILE A 31 -6.69 -0.40 -5.57
CA ILE A 31 -7.56 -0.26 -4.38
C ILE A 31 -8.93 -0.88 -4.65
N ALA A 32 -9.59 -0.49 -5.76
CA ALA A 32 -10.91 -0.99 -6.12
C ALA A 32 -10.94 -2.52 -6.25
N VAL A 33 -9.92 -3.14 -6.87
CA VAL A 33 -9.84 -4.61 -7.02
C VAL A 33 -9.86 -5.35 -5.67
N PHE A 34 -9.21 -4.81 -4.64
CA PHE A 34 -9.19 -5.44 -3.32
C PHE A 34 -10.43 -5.12 -2.50
N GLU A 35 -10.96 -3.91 -2.59
CA GLU A 35 -12.23 -3.55 -1.95
C GLU A 35 -13.41 -4.36 -2.51
N GLU A 36 -13.49 -4.54 -3.83
CA GLU A 36 -14.51 -5.37 -4.50
C GLU A 36 -14.43 -6.85 -4.09
N LYS A 37 -13.24 -7.31 -3.69
CA LYS A 37 -13.03 -8.66 -3.13
C LYS A 37 -13.40 -8.77 -1.65
N GLY A 38 -13.84 -7.68 -1.04
CA GLY A 38 -14.29 -7.60 0.35
C GLY A 38 -13.20 -7.27 1.37
N TYR A 39 -11.99 -6.91 0.95
CA TYR A 39 -10.91 -6.56 1.89
C TYR A 39 -11.03 -5.11 2.36
N HIS A 40 -10.58 -4.87 3.60
CA HIS A 40 -10.39 -3.52 4.12
C HIS A 40 -8.98 -3.04 3.82
N LEU A 41 -8.80 -1.79 3.40
CA LEU A 41 -7.48 -1.26 3.05
C LEU A 41 -7.04 -0.18 4.02
N VAL A 42 -5.77 -0.20 4.40
CA VAL A 42 -5.09 0.88 5.12
C VAL A 42 -3.95 1.37 4.26
N LEU A 43 -3.98 2.65 3.92
CA LEU A 43 -2.99 3.26 3.04
C LEU A 43 -1.91 3.96 3.87
N GLY A 44 -0.66 3.63 3.60
CA GLY A 44 0.51 4.35 4.11
C GLY A 44 0.49 5.80 3.65
N LYS A 45 1.08 6.70 4.44
CA LYS A 45 1.11 8.13 4.14
C LYS A 45 2.00 8.42 2.93
N SER A 46 3.04 7.62 2.72
CA SER A 46 4.00 7.81 1.64
C SER A 46 3.44 7.48 0.26
N ILE A 47 2.32 6.76 0.17
CA ILE A 47 1.74 6.26 -1.10
C ILE A 47 1.35 7.37 -2.09
N TYR A 48 1.11 8.59 -1.59
CA TYR A 48 0.79 9.77 -2.39
C TYR A 48 1.95 10.76 -2.53
N LEU A 49 3.07 10.50 -1.87
CA LEU A 49 4.25 11.35 -1.92
C LEU A 49 5.06 11.06 -3.18
N LYS A 50 5.74 12.09 -3.68
CA LYS A 50 6.64 11.98 -4.83
C LYS A 50 7.90 12.78 -4.54
N ASP A 51 9.03 12.10 -4.57
CA ASP A 51 10.38 12.65 -4.47
C ASP A 51 11.25 11.99 -5.55
N ASN A 52 11.46 12.70 -6.67
CA ASN A 52 12.15 12.18 -7.85
C ASN A 52 11.54 10.84 -8.31
N THR A 53 12.25 9.73 -8.13
CA THR A 53 11.80 8.38 -8.47
C THR A 53 11.21 7.62 -7.28
N PHE A 54 11.15 8.22 -6.08
CA PHE A 54 10.75 7.60 -4.81
C PHE A 54 9.44 8.15 -4.25
N ALA A 55 8.73 7.35 -3.46
CA ALA A 55 7.50 7.72 -2.76
C ALA A 55 7.79 8.46 -1.45
N GLY A 56 8.51 9.59 -1.53
CA GLY A 56 8.99 10.37 -0.39
C GLY A 56 10.38 9.98 0.10
N THR A 57 10.82 10.65 1.18
CA THR A 57 12.13 10.42 1.79
C THR A 57 12.25 9.02 2.38
N PRO A 58 13.47 8.50 2.61
CA PRO A 58 13.65 7.24 3.34
C PRO A 58 12.91 7.18 4.67
N GLU A 59 12.89 8.27 5.44
CA GLU A 59 12.19 8.36 6.72
C GLU A 59 10.68 8.32 6.55
N GLN A 60 10.13 8.99 5.52
CA GLN A 60 8.70 8.93 5.23
C GLN A 60 8.26 7.51 4.88
N ARG A 61 9.04 6.80 4.04
CA ARG A 61 8.76 5.40 3.66
C ARG A 61 8.96 4.41 4.80
N ALA A 62 9.88 4.68 5.73
CA ALA A 62 10.14 3.85 6.90
C ALA A 62 9.09 4.01 8.02
N ASN A 63 8.40 5.16 8.04
CA ASN A 63 7.36 5.47 9.02
C ASN A 63 5.93 5.07 8.58
N ASP A 64 5.79 4.58 7.36
CA ASP A 64 4.56 3.92 6.87
C ASP A 64 4.35 2.56 7.54
#